data_AF-A0A238K5I5-F1
#
_entry.id   AF-A0A238K5I5-F1
#
_cell.length_a   1.000
_cell.length_b   1.000
_cell.length_c   1.000
_cell.angle_alpha   90.00
_cell.angle_beta   90.00
_cell.angle_gamma   90.00
#
_symmetry.space_group_name_H-M   'P 1'
#
loop_
_entity.id
_entity.type
_entity.pdbx_description
1 polymer ?
#
loop_
_entity_poly.entity_id
_entity_poly.type
_entity_poly.pdbx_seq_one_letter_code
_entity_poly.pdbx_strand_id
1 'polypeptide(L)' 'MGQDWILDVLTDLKTFARANGMPSLAAQLDDATFVAQAELASLAEENGVGIFGQGATAGSSDRTIGIR' A
#
# COMPACT_ATOMS: atom_id res chain seq x y z
N MET A 1 -0.68 -11.35 -7.91
CA MET A 1 -1.45 -12.06 -6.87
C MET A 1 -1.27 -11.24 -5.62
N GLY A 2 -2.32 -10.53 -5.20
CA GLY A 2 -2.24 -9.49 -4.18
C GLY A 2 -2.07 -10.07 -2.77
N GLN A 3 -1.92 -9.18 -1.81
CA GLN A 3 -1.74 -9.54 -0.40
C GLN A 3 -3.08 -9.72 0.31
N ASP A 4 -4.20 -9.68 -0.41
CA ASP A 4 -5.57 -9.69 0.11
C ASP A 4 -5.91 -10.96 0.91
N TRP A 5 -5.19 -12.06 0.64
CA TRP A 5 -5.35 -13.34 1.36
C TRP A 5 -5.16 -13.21 2.88
N ILE A 6 -4.38 -12.22 3.33
CA ILE A 6 -4.14 -12.02 4.76
C ILE A 6 -5.40 -11.58 5.50
N LEU A 7 -6.31 -10.85 4.84
CA LEU A 7 -7.56 -10.39 5.45
C LEU A 7 -8.51 -11.55 5.74
N ASP A 8 -8.54 -12.55 4.85
CA ASP A 8 -9.31 -13.78 5.05
C ASP A 8 -8.76 -14.58 6.23
N VAL A 9 -7.43 -14.71 6.34
CA VAL A 9 -6.76 -15.39 7.47
C VAL A 9 -7.02 -14.67 8.79
N LEU A 10 -6.92 -13.34 8.82
CA LEU A 10 -7.21 -12.55 10.03
C LEU A 10 -8.67 -12.68 10.45
N THR A 11 -9.59 -12.77 9.50
CA THR A 11 -11.02 -13.00 9.75
C THR A 11 -11.28 -14.39 10.35
N ASP A 12 -10.63 -15.43 9.83
CA ASP A 12 -10.72 -16.79 10.37
C ASP A 12 -10.18 -16.87 11.80
N LEU A 13 -8.98 -16.32 12.04
CA LEU A 13 -8.38 -16.27 13.37
C LEU A 13 -9.22 -15.50 14.38
N LYS A 14 -9.87 -14.41 13.95
CA LYS A 14 -10.76 -13.63 14.81
C LYS A 14 -12.01 -14.42 15.18
N THR A 15 -12.55 -15.18 14.23
CA THR A 15 -13.69 -16.08 14.46
C THR A 15 -13.30 -17.18 15.45
N PHE A 16 -12.13 -17.79 15.28
CA PHE A 16 -11.57 -18.75 16.23
C PHE A 16 -11.39 -18.14 17.63
N ALA A 17 -10.81 -16.93 17.73
CA ALA A 17 -10.60 -16.25 19.00
C ALA A 17 -11.91 -15.98 19.75
N ARG A 18 -12.96 -15.55 19.03
CA ARG A 18 -14.30 -15.35 19.58
C ARG A 18 -14.94 -16.66 20.04
N ALA A 19 -14.87 -17.70 19.21
CA ALA A 19 -15.44 -19.02 19.51
C ALA A 19 -14.80 -19.67 20.75
N ASN A 20 -13.54 -19.37 21.03
CA ASN A 20 -12.78 -19.94 22.15
C ASN A 20 -12.71 -19.00 23.38
N GLY A 21 -13.47 -17.91 23.40
CA GLY A 21 -13.49 -17.01 24.56
C GLY A 21 -12.17 -16.28 24.81
N MET A 22 -11.45 -15.92 23.75
CA MET A 22 -10.18 -15.18 23.79
C MET A 22 -10.37 -13.71 23.36
N PRO A 23 -11.01 -12.86 24.17
CA PRO A 23 -11.39 -11.50 23.78
C PRO A 23 -10.18 -10.59 23.51
N SER A 24 -9.09 -10.74 24.27
CA SER A 24 -7.86 -9.96 24.06
C SER A 24 -7.20 -10.27 22.73
N LEU A 25 -7.25 -11.54 22.28
CA LEU A 25 -6.74 -11.94 20.98
C LEU A 25 -7.63 -11.41 19.86
N ALA A 26 -8.96 -11.49 20.02
CA ALA A 26 -9.90 -10.94 19.04
C ALA A 26 -9.70 -9.42 18.87
N ALA A 27 -9.42 -8.68 19.95
CA ALA A 27 -9.11 -7.25 19.90
C ALA A 27 -7.81 -6.95 19.15
N GLN A 28 -6.73 -7.70 19.45
CA GLN A 28 -5.46 -7.56 18.72
C GLN A 28 -5.62 -7.87 17.22
N LEU A 29 -6.47 -8.83 16.87
CA LEU A 29 -6.77 -9.16 15.48
C LEU A 29 -7.60 -8.08 14.77
N ASP A 30 -8.44 -7.33 15.50
CA ASP A 30 -9.10 -6.13 14.97
C ASP A 30 -8.06 -5.05 14.59
N ASP A 31 -7.09 -4.76 15.48
CA ASP A 31 -6.02 -3.81 15.20
C ASP A 31 -5.13 -4.26 14.02
N ALA A 32 -4.76 -5.54 13.97
CA ALA A 32 -3.98 -6.10 12.88
C ALA A 32 -4.72 -6.01 11.53
N THR A 33 -6.04 -6.23 11.53
CA THR A 33 -6.88 -6.10 10.33
C THR A 33 -6.88 -4.66 9.84
N PHE A 34 -6.98 -3.67 10.74
CA PHE A 34 -6.95 -2.25 10.37
C PHE A 34 -5.62 -1.86 9.72
N VAL A 35 -4.48 -2.28 10.29
CA VAL A 35 -3.16 -2.01 9.71
C VAL A 35 -3.02 -2.67 8.34
N ALA A 36 -3.40 -3.95 8.22
CA ALA A 36 -3.33 -4.68 6.94
C ALA A 36 -4.17 -4.02 5.84
N GLN A 37 -5.36 -3.52 6.17
CA GLN A 37 -6.20 -2.78 5.23
C GLN A 37 -5.54 -1.47 4.78
N ALA A 38 -4.93 -0.73 5.70
CA ALA A 38 -4.22 0.52 5.38
C ALA A 38 -3.00 0.29 4.47
N GLU A 39 -2.23 -0.77 4.74
CA GLU A 39 -1.08 -1.14 3.92
C GLU A 39 -1.50 -1.62 2.53
N LEU A 40 -2.53 -2.46 2.43
CA LEU A 40 -3.04 -2.95 1.16
C LEU A 40 -3.63 -1.82 0.29
N ALA A 41 -4.34 -0.86 0.91
CA ALA A 41 -4.81 0.33 0.22
C ALA A 41 -3.64 1.18 -0.30
N SER A 42 -2.61 1.39 0.52
CA SER A 42 -1.41 2.13 0.13
C SER A 42 -0.67 1.45 -1.04
N LEU A 43 -0.60 0.12 -1.04
CA LEU A 43 0.02 -0.65 -2.10
C LEU A 43 -0.82 -0.64 -3.38
N ALA A 44 -2.16 -0.60 -3.28
CA ALA A 44 -3.02 -0.39 -4.44
C ALA A 44 -2.80 1.01 -5.07
N GLU A 45 -2.57 2.04 -4.25
CA GLU A 45 -2.24 3.39 -4.73
C GLU A 45 -0.85 3.44 -5.38
N GLU A 46 0.16 2.79 -4.80
CA GLU A 46 1.51 2.68 -5.37
C GLU A 46 1.50 1.98 -6.73
N ASN A 47 0.76 0.88 -6.86
CA ASN A 47 0.63 0.14 -8.12
C ASN A 47 -0.26 0.86 -9.15
N GLY A 48 -1.12 1.78 -8.70
CA GLY A 48 -1.95 2.64 -9.54
C GLY A 48 -1.22 3.86 -10.12
N VAL A 49 -0.08 4.26 -9.55
CA VAL A 49 0.75 5.37 -10.04
C VAL A 49 1.77 4.85 -11.06
N GLY A 50 1.24 4.35 -12.18
CA GLY A 50 1.98 3.95 -13.35
C GLY A 50 1.40 4.53 -14.64
N ILE A 51 1.82 5.76 -14.98
CA ILE A 51 1.81 6.40 -16.31
C ILE A 51 0.50 7.07 -16.78
N PHE A 52 0.41 8.38 -16.52
CA PHE A 52 0.23 9.43 -17.54
C PHE A 52 1.09 10.62 -17.03
N GLY A 53 2.25 11.01 -17.54
CA GLY A 53 2.78 10.99 -18.89
C GLY A 53 2.91 12.44 -19.37
N GLN A 54 4.07 13.10 -19.18
CA GLN A 54 4.65 14.07 -20.12
C GLN A 54 5.99 14.63 -19.61
N GLY A 55 7.05 14.30 -20.35
CA GLY A 55 8.33 14.98 -20.23
C GLY A 55 8.18 16.43 -20.66
N ALA A 56 8.32 17.36 -19.72
CA ALA A 56 8.73 18.72 -20.02
C ALA A 56 10.25 18.78 -19.90
N THR A 57 10.90 18.72 -21.07
CA THR A 57 12.26 19.14 -21.37
C THR A 57 12.81 20.17 -20.36
N ALA A 58 13.60 19.70 -19.40
CA ALA A 58 14.54 20.53 -18.63
C ALA A 58 15.95 20.35 -19.21
N GLY A 59 16.09 20.65 -20.50
CA GLY A 59 17.37 20.76 -21.19
C GLY A 59 17.85 22.21 -21.20
N SER A 60 18.12 22.78 -20.03
CA SER A 60 18.87 24.02 -19.93
C SER A 60 20.31 23.73 -20.34
N SER A 61 20.69 24.13 -21.54
CA SER A 61 22.08 24.24 -21.95
C SER A 61 22.26 25.61 -22.58
N ASP A 62 22.41 26.58 -21.68
CA ASP A 62 23.09 27.84 -21.94
C ASP A 62 24.48 27.53 -22.49
N ARG A 63 24.60 27.46 -23.82
CA ARG A 63 25.88 27.50 -24.51
C ARG A 63 26.02 28.89 -25.09
N THR A 64 26.59 29.77 -24.28
CA THR A 64 27.00 31.10 -24.69
C THR A 64 27.85 30.99 -25.96
N ILE A 65 27.44 31.78 -26.96
CA ILE A 65 27.95 31.83 -28.31
C ILE A 65 29.43 32.28 -28.29
N GLY A 66 30.35 31.40 -28.70
CA GLY A 66 31.68 31.78 -29.14
C GLY A 66 31.65 32.15 -30.62
N ILE A 67 31.49 33.44 -30.92
CA ILE A 67 31.70 34.00 -32.25
C ILE A 67 33.12 34.55 -32.35
N ARG A 68 33.90 33.87 -33.20
CA ARG A 68 35.03 34.29 -34.05
C ARG A 68 35.73 35.60 -33.73
#